data_AF-A0A5P2UVY0-F1
#
_entry.id   AF-A0A5P2UVY0-F1
#
_cell.length_a   1.000
_cell.length_b   1.000
_cell.length_c   1.000
_cell.angle_alpha   90.00
_cell.angle_beta   90.00
_cell.angle_gamma   90.00
#
_symmetry.space_group_name_H-M   'P 1'
#
loop_
_entity.id
_entity.type
_entity.pdbx_description
1 polymer ?
#
loop_
_entity_poly.entity_id
_entity_poly.type
_entity_poly.pdbx_seq_one_letter_code
_entity_poly.pdbx_strand_id
1 'polypeptide(L)'
;MSSNHPQVPPNGRTSRRPRQGGRLAALALPFAVAGVLAASVSTAHAAPAPAREDRHGGSATCRGEGVDPGARVRYAADIVIDAPLSTVWTLQTDVARWPSWQPPVLTAKRLDPGPLRKGSRFRWTTPAPPTVPADAMTITSTVGQLRPGSCLLWRGPAVGEGARIDEGVHLWTFTKVGGGVRVHTEETWTGAQVDADVPNSTRLLGEGLEAWLRDLKATAEARSGHPRG
;
A
#
# COMPACT_ATOMS: atom_id res chain seq x y z
N MET A 1 71.45 8.30 4.93
CA MET A 1 71.08 9.56 5.62
C MET A 1 69.65 9.41 6.08
N SER A 2 69.46 9.53 7.40
CA SER A 2 68.24 9.85 8.17
C SER A 2 66.97 9.03 7.89
N SER A 3 66.49 8.19 8.83
CA SER A 3 65.76 8.56 10.08
C SER A 3 64.45 9.30 9.75
N ASN A 4 63.26 9.05 10.30
CA ASN A 4 62.86 8.43 11.55
C ASN A 4 61.33 8.16 11.49
N HIS A 5 60.84 7.13 12.16
CA HIS A 5 59.41 6.99 12.52
C HIS A 5 59.00 8.02 13.58
N PRO A 6 57.70 8.35 13.68
CA PRO A 6 57.10 8.59 14.99
C PRO A 6 55.94 7.63 15.30
N GLN A 7 55.94 7.22 16.57
CA GLN A 7 55.06 6.28 17.23
C GLN A 7 53.65 6.85 17.50
N VAL A 8 52.68 5.93 17.57
CA VAL A 8 51.34 6.14 18.15
C VAL A 8 51.41 5.77 19.65
N PRO A 9 50.95 6.63 20.57
CA PRO A 9 50.79 6.25 21.98
C PRO A 9 49.42 5.60 22.25
N PRO A 10 49.33 4.60 23.16
CA PRO A 10 48.09 3.99 23.61
C PRO A 10 47.60 4.57 24.95
N ASN A 11 46.29 4.60 25.16
CA ASN A 11 45.62 4.67 26.48
C ASN A 11 44.21 4.10 26.26
N GLY A 12 43.65 3.17 27.03
CA GLY A 12 44.02 2.64 28.34
C GLY A 12 42.78 2.62 29.24
N ARG A 13 42.30 1.41 29.57
CA ARG A 13 41.49 1.02 30.76
C ARG A 13 40.02 1.45 30.83
N THR A 14 39.07 0.52 30.66
CA THR A 14 38.45 -0.39 31.67
C THR A 14 37.77 0.34 32.85
N SER A 15 36.46 0.15 33.05
CA SER A 15 35.92 -0.56 34.24
C SER A 15 34.39 -0.70 34.25
N ARG A 16 33.96 -1.94 34.51
CA ARG A 16 32.91 -2.38 35.44
C ARG A 16 31.44 -1.95 35.28
N ARG A 17 30.64 -2.96 34.92
CA ARG A 17 29.25 -3.19 35.38
C ARG A 17 29.16 -3.16 36.92
N PRO A 18 27.96 -2.83 37.45
CA PRO A 18 27.39 -3.52 38.58
C PRO A 18 26.20 -4.39 38.15
N ARG A 19 26.15 -5.61 38.72
CA ARG A 19 24.96 -6.46 38.84
C ARG A 19 24.50 -6.42 40.29
N GLN A 20 23.24 -6.81 40.46
CA GLN A 20 22.59 -7.40 41.64
C GLN A 20 21.84 -6.47 42.59
N GLY A 21 20.67 -6.96 42.99
CA GLY A 21 19.90 -6.45 44.11
C GLY A 21 18.46 -6.92 44.05
N GLY A 22 18.22 -8.24 44.13
CA GLY A 22 16.87 -8.76 44.34
C GLY A 22 16.35 -8.42 45.74
N ARG A 23 15.02 -8.45 45.90
CA ARG A 23 14.34 -8.85 47.13
C ARG A 23 12.85 -9.05 46.84
N LEU A 24 12.47 -10.32 46.78
CA LEU A 24 11.12 -10.79 47.09
C LEU A 24 10.86 -10.49 48.58
N ALA A 25 9.70 -9.93 48.90
CA ALA A 25 9.15 -9.94 50.24
C ALA A 25 7.66 -10.30 50.12
N ALA A 26 7.38 -11.59 50.29
CA ALA A 26 6.07 -12.06 50.70
C ALA A 26 5.95 -11.84 52.21
N LEU A 27 4.83 -11.29 52.69
CA LEU A 27 4.37 -11.40 54.06
C LEU A 27 2.85 -11.38 54.06
N ALA A 28 2.29 -12.28 54.84
CA ALA A 28 0.92 -12.75 54.80
C ALA A 28 0.11 -12.28 56.02
N LEU A 29 -1.23 -12.38 55.87
CA LEU A 29 -2.29 -12.52 56.91
C LEU A 29 -2.67 -11.25 57.72
N PRO A 30 -3.91 -11.14 58.26
CA PRO A 30 -4.97 -12.16 58.38
C PRO A 30 -6.38 -11.72 57.90
N PHE A 31 -7.25 -12.72 57.82
CA PHE A 31 -8.71 -12.63 57.70
C PHE A 31 -9.34 -11.81 58.84
N ALA A 32 -10.27 -10.93 58.48
CA ALA A 32 -11.37 -10.51 59.35
C ALA A 32 -12.67 -10.56 58.53
N VAL A 33 -13.51 -11.54 58.87
CA VAL A 33 -14.88 -11.67 58.38
C VAL A 33 -15.74 -10.73 59.19
N ALA A 34 -16.39 -9.77 58.54
CA ALA A 34 -17.56 -9.08 59.07
C ALA A 34 -18.48 -8.73 57.90
N GLY A 35 -19.69 -9.28 57.95
CA GLY A 35 -20.62 -9.26 56.84
C GLY A 35 -21.56 -8.06 56.81
N VAL A 36 -22.48 -8.24 55.86
CA VAL A 36 -23.85 -7.71 55.74
C VAL A 36 -24.04 -6.50 54.80
N LEU A 37 -25.03 -6.71 53.91
CA LEU A 37 -25.81 -5.79 53.07
C LEU A 37 -25.35 -5.58 51.63
N ALA A 38 -25.44 -6.63 50.82
CA ALA A 38 -25.54 -6.51 49.37
C ALA A 38 -26.96 -6.07 48.99
N ALA A 39 -27.19 -4.77 48.82
CA ALA A 39 -28.27 -4.28 47.99
C ALA A 39 -27.95 -4.71 46.55
N SER A 40 -28.80 -5.53 45.94
CA SER A 40 -28.67 -5.93 44.54
C SER A 40 -29.01 -4.74 43.63
N VAL A 41 -28.04 -3.85 43.42
CA VAL A 41 -28.10 -2.91 42.31
C VAL A 41 -27.81 -3.74 41.06
N SER A 42 -28.84 -3.99 40.26
CA SER A 42 -28.69 -4.56 38.93
C SER A 42 -27.82 -3.61 38.11
N THR A 43 -26.53 -3.89 38.00
CA THR A 43 -25.70 -3.28 36.96
C THR A 43 -26.21 -3.86 35.65
N ALA A 44 -27.02 -3.07 34.94
CA ALA A 44 -27.32 -3.32 33.55
C ALA A 44 -25.97 -3.39 32.82
N HIS A 45 -25.49 -4.61 32.60
CA HIS A 45 -24.36 -4.85 31.72
C HIS A 45 -24.83 -4.42 30.34
N ALA A 46 -24.39 -3.24 29.91
CA ALA A 46 -24.45 -2.89 28.50
C ALA A 46 -23.67 -4.00 27.78
N ALA A 47 -24.41 -4.89 27.11
CA ALA A 47 -23.80 -5.83 26.19
C ALA A 47 -22.88 -5.02 25.28
N PRO A 48 -21.63 -5.47 25.04
CA PRO A 48 -20.80 -4.81 24.04
C PRO A 48 -21.63 -4.82 22.75
N ALA A 49 -21.91 -3.63 22.22
CA ALA A 49 -22.50 -3.51 20.90
C ALA A 49 -21.66 -4.40 19.97
N PRO A 50 -22.28 -5.21 19.11
CA PRO A 50 -21.50 -5.98 18.15
C PRO A 50 -20.59 -4.98 17.46
N ALA A 51 -19.29 -5.26 17.46
CA ALA A 51 -18.36 -4.54 16.60
C ALA A 51 -19.05 -4.48 15.24
N ARG A 52 -19.28 -3.25 14.74
CA ARG A 52 -19.68 -3.09 13.35
C ARG A 52 -18.52 -3.70 12.57
N GLU A 53 -18.65 -4.96 12.17
CA GLU A 53 -17.99 -5.45 10.98
C GLU A 53 -18.34 -4.44 9.91
N ASP A 54 -17.34 -3.68 9.49
CA ASP A 54 -17.45 -2.87 8.29
C ASP A 54 -18.00 -3.79 7.21
N ARG A 55 -19.24 -3.51 6.79
CA ARG A 55 -19.85 -4.13 5.62
C ARG A 55 -19.08 -3.68 4.37
N HIS A 56 -17.85 -4.15 4.21
CA HIS A 56 -17.07 -4.13 2.96
C HIS A 56 -17.23 -5.48 2.24
N GLY A 57 -18.40 -6.11 2.35
CA GLY A 57 -18.71 -7.39 1.69
C GLY A 57 -19.04 -7.28 0.21
N GLY A 58 -18.97 -6.08 -0.38
CA GLY A 58 -19.07 -5.90 -1.83
C GLY A 58 -17.70 -5.52 -2.39
N SER A 59 -17.23 -6.25 -3.41
CA SER A 59 -16.05 -5.85 -4.17
C SER A 59 -16.19 -4.40 -4.62
N ALA A 60 -15.11 -3.63 -4.52
CA ALA A 60 -15.13 -2.25 -4.97
C ALA A 60 -15.49 -2.21 -6.48
N THR A 61 -16.18 -1.16 -6.89
CA THR A 61 -16.53 -0.96 -8.32
C THR A 61 -16.38 0.49 -8.73
N CYS A 62 -16.13 0.70 -10.02
CA CYS A 62 -16.26 1.98 -10.68
C CYS A 62 -17.44 1.96 -11.65
N ARG A 63 -18.49 2.75 -11.35
CA ARG A 63 -19.73 2.77 -12.15
C ARG A 63 -20.33 1.37 -12.38
N GLY A 64 -20.30 0.52 -11.36
CA GLY A 64 -20.86 -0.84 -11.39
C GLY A 64 -19.92 -1.90 -11.96
N GLU A 65 -18.73 -1.52 -12.43
CA GLU A 65 -17.73 -2.45 -12.98
C GLU A 65 -16.55 -2.58 -12.00
N GLY A 66 -16.15 -3.82 -11.70
CA GLY A 66 -15.01 -4.13 -10.83
C GLY A 66 -14.04 -5.08 -11.52
N VAL A 67 -13.13 -5.65 -10.75
CA VAL A 67 -12.33 -6.80 -11.21
C VAL A 67 -13.15 -8.09 -11.08
N ASP A 68 -12.65 -9.19 -11.66
CA ASP A 68 -13.26 -10.52 -11.47
C ASP A 68 -12.96 -11.07 -10.06
N PRO A 69 -13.98 -11.26 -9.19
CA PRO A 69 -13.76 -11.83 -7.86
C PRO A 69 -13.28 -13.29 -7.88
N GLY A 70 -13.46 -14.01 -9.00
CA GLY A 70 -13.00 -15.38 -9.21
C GLY A 70 -11.59 -15.50 -9.81
N ALA A 71 -10.92 -14.38 -10.12
CA ALA A 71 -9.59 -14.41 -10.71
C ALA A 71 -8.57 -15.08 -9.76
N ARG A 72 -7.76 -15.99 -10.33
CA ARG A 72 -6.74 -16.74 -9.57
C ARG A 72 -5.63 -15.84 -9.05
N VAL A 73 -5.14 -14.94 -9.89
CA VAL A 73 -4.16 -13.92 -9.53
C VAL A 73 -4.90 -12.62 -9.27
N ARG A 74 -5.04 -12.28 -7.99
CA ARG A 74 -5.78 -11.10 -7.51
C ARG A 74 -5.11 -10.54 -6.26
N TYR A 75 -5.00 -9.23 -6.17
CA TYR A 75 -4.55 -8.56 -4.96
C TYR A 75 -5.30 -7.25 -4.76
N ALA A 76 -5.56 -6.89 -3.50
CA ALA A 76 -6.20 -5.63 -3.13
C ALA A 76 -5.40 -4.97 -2.00
N ALA A 77 -5.30 -3.66 -2.03
CA ALA A 77 -4.60 -2.87 -1.03
C ALA A 77 -5.32 -1.55 -0.76
N ASP A 78 -5.17 -1.05 0.46
CA ASP A 78 -5.79 0.18 0.93
C ASP A 78 -4.78 1.04 1.67
N ILE A 79 -4.84 2.36 1.47
CA ILE A 79 -4.06 3.31 2.25
C ILE A 79 -4.85 4.60 2.47
N VAL A 80 -4.62 5.26 3.61
CA VAL A 80 -5.09 6.63 3.83
C VAL A 80 -3.96 7.61 3.54
N ILE A 81 -4.25 8.59 2.72
CA ILE A 81 -3.33 9.65 2.29
C ILE A 81 -3.81 10.98 2.86
N ASP A 82 -2.96 11.65 3.64
CA ASP A 82 -3.19 12.97 4.24
C ASP A 82 -2.93 14.07 3.20
N ALA A 83 -3.78 14.12 2.18
CA ALA A 83 -3.72 15.10 1.12
C ALA A 83 -5.13 15.39 0.57
N PRO A 84 -5.37 16.56 -0.04
CA PRO A 84 -6.63 16.84 -0.71
C PRO A 84 -6.91 15.83 -1.83
N LEU A 85 -8.18 15.43 -1.97
CA LEU A 85 -8.64 14.54 -3.04
C LEU A 85 -8.18 14.98 -4.43
N SER A 86 -8.18 16.28 -4.71
CA SER A 86 -7.72 16.82 -5.99
C SER A 86 -6.26 16.49 -6.27
N THR A 87 -5.40 16.52 -5.24
CA THR A 87 -3.96 16.22 -5.37
C THR A 87 -3.75 14.76 -5.69
N VAL A 88 -4.35 13.86 -4.90
CA VAL A 88 -4.26 12.41 -5.08
C VAL A 88 -4.83 11.99 -6.43
N TRP A 89 -6.01 12.51 -6.78
CA TRP A 89 -6.66 12.22 -8.06
C TRP A 89 -5.82 12.68 -9.24
N THR A 90 -5.24 13.89 -9.18
CA THR A 90 -4.42 14.42 -10.27
C THR A 90 -3.15 13.61 -10.45
N LEU A 91 -2.48 13.22 -9.36
CA LEU A 91 -1.30 12.35 -9.42
C LEU A 91 -1.61 11.04 -10.13
N GLN A 92 -2.69 10.37 -9.71
CA GLN A 92 -3.04 9.07 -10.30
C GLN A 92 -3.50 9.18 -11.75
N THR A 93 -4.29 10.20 -12.10
CA THR A 93 -4.92 10.27 -13.43
C THR A 93 -4.08 11.00 -14.49
N ASP A 94 -3.03 11.71 -14.08
CA ASP A 94 -2.07 12.27 -15.00
C ASP A 94 -1.00 11.25 -15.40
N VAL A 95 -1.44 10.28 -16.20
CA VAL A 95 -0.64 9.11 -16.60
C VAL A 95 0.68 9.47 -17.26
N ALA A 96 0.76 10.59 -17.97
CA ALA A 96 1.99 11.02 -18.64
C ALA A 96 3.05 11.52 -17.65
N ARG A 97 2.65 11.90 -16.43
CA ARG A 97 3.55 12.37 -15.37
C ARG A 97 3.90 11.29 -14.34
N TRP A 98 3.43 10.06 -14.49
CA TRP A 98 3.80 8.97 -13.58
C TRP A 98 5.32 8.80 -13.39
N PRO A 99 6.17 8.85 -14.43
CA PRO A 99 7.63 8.71 -14.24
C PRO A 99 8.26 9.76 -13.32
N SER A 100 7.60 10.89 -13.08
CA SER A 100 8.15 11.94 -12.21
C SER A 100 7.97 11.68 -10.72
N TRP A 101 7.15 10.71 -10.34
CA TRP A 101 6.79 10.47 -8.93
C TRP A 101 6.64 8.99 -8.56
N GLN A 102 6.49 8.10 -9.53
CA GLN A 102 6.35 6.67 -9.34
C GLN A 102 7.59 5.96 -9.90
N PRO A 103 8.64 5.72 -9.08
CA PRO A 103 9.94 5.26 -9.56
C PRO A 103 9.92 3.98 -10.42
N PRO A 104 9.05 2.98 -10.17
CA PRO A 104 8.95 1.81 -11.03
C PRO A 104 8.38 2.07 -12.44
N VAL A 105 7.82 3.25 -12.72
CA VAL A 105 7.32 3.60 -14.06
C VAL A 105 8.44 4.25 -14.85
N LEU A 106 8.98 3.51 -15.82
CA LEU A 106 10.12 3.96 -16.63
C LEU A 106 9.70 4.97 -17.70
N THR A 107 8.57 4.72 -18.36
CA THR A 107 7.96 5.62 -19.35
C THR A 107 6.45 5.58 -19.23
N ALA A 108 5.77 6.67 -19.58
CA ALA A 108 4.32 6.69 -19.71
C ALA A 108 3.87 7.74 -20.72
N LYS A 109 2.94 7.39 -21.60
CA LYS A 109 2.36 8.30 -22.59
C LYS A 109 0.91 8.00 -22.88
N ARG A 110 0.13 9.04 -23.13
CA ARG A 110 -1.24 8.92 -23.67
C ARG A 110 -1.16 8.51 -25.15
N LEU A 111 -2.09 7.67 -25.59
CA LEU A 111 -2.19 7.24 -26.99
C LEU A 111 -3.30 7.99 -27.77
N ASP A 112 -4.25 8.60 -27.06
CA ASP A 112 -5.34 9.37 -27.64
C ASP A 112 -5.24 10.85 -27.21
N PRO A 113 -5.84 11.82 -27.91
CA PRO A 113 -5.85 13.23 -27.50
C PRO A 113 -6.81 13.51 -26.33
N GLY A 114 -6.70 14.71 -25.72
CA GLY A 114 -7.63 15.23 -24.71
C GLY A 114 -7.36 14.79 -23.26
N PRO A 115 -8.30 14.94 -22.33
CA PRO A 115 -8.16 14.41 -20.97
C PRO A 115 -8.39 12.89 -20.93
N LEU A 116 -7.93 12.24 -19.85
CA LEU A 116 -8.24 10.84 -19.56
C LEU A 116 -9.75 10.68 -19.30
N ARG A 117 -10.38 9.77 -20.05
CA ARG A 117 -11.82 9.50 -20.03
C ARG A 117 -12.07 8.04 -20.42
N LYS A 118 -13.31 7.55 -20.27
CA LYS A 118 -13.71 6.23 -20.78
C LYS A 118 -13.28 6.05 -22.24
N GLY A 119 -12.69 4.91 -22.56
CA GLY A 119 -12.12 4.57 -23.87
C GLY A 119 -10.73 5.14 -24.14
N SER A 120 -10.18 6.01 -23.27
CA SER A 120 -8.80 6.49 -23.44
C SER A 120 -7.80 5.37 -23.27
N ARG A 121 -6.74 5.42 -24.05
CA ARG A 121 -5.62 4.50 -23.99
C ARG A 121 -4.33 5.21 -23.63
N PHE A 122 -3.48 4.50 -22.91
CA PHE A 122 -2.14 4.94 -22.57
C PHE A 122 -1.19 3.75 -22.57
N ARG A 123 0.08 4.02 -22.84
CA ARG A 123 1.14 3.03 -22.82
C ARG A 123 2.20 3.45 -21.82
N TRP A 124 2.63 2.52 -21.00
CA TRP A 124 3.67 2.74 -20.01
C TRP A 124 4.55 1.50 -19.87
N THR A 125 5.70 1.67 -19.24
CA THR A 125 6.66 0.59 -19.02
C THR A 125 7.10 0.53 -17.58
N THR A 126 7.42 -0.69 -17.11
CA THR A 126 7.94 -0.97 -15.77
C THR A 126 9.01 -2.06 -15.86
N PRO A 127 9.95 -2.17 -14.91
CA PRO A 127 10.91 -3.27 -14.91
C PRO A 127 10.22 -4.63 -14.98
N ALA A 128 10.77 -5.53 -15.78
CA ALA A 128 10.29 -6.90 -15.80
C ALA A 128 10.78 -7.66 -14.54
N PRO A 129 10.12 -8.76 -14.15
CA PRO A 129 10.64 -9.64 -13.13
C PRO A 129 12.06 -10.12 -13.48
N PRO A 130 12.98 -10.24 -12.51
CA PRO A 130 14.37 -10.64 -12.77
C PRO A 130 14.51 -12.09 -13.29
N THR A 131 13.41 -12.83 -13.32
CA THR A 131 13.33 -14.23 -13.75
C THR A 131 13.10 -14.38 -15.26
N VAL A 132 12.96 -13.28 -16.01
CA VAL A 132 12.70 -13.30 -17.46
C VAL A 132 13.78 -12.52 -18.22
N PRO A 133 13.96 -12.76 -19.53
CA PRO A 133 15.00 -12.08 -20.32
C PRO A 133 14.76 -10.58 -20.52
N ALA A 134 13.51 -10.12 -20.49
CA ALA A 134 13.21 -8.70 -20.70
C ALA A 134 13.77 -7.81 -19.58
N ASP A 135 14.24 -6.62 -19.95
CA ASP A 135 14.53 -5.55 -18.97
C ASP A 135 13.24 -4.87 -18.46
N ALA A 136 12.22 -4.79 -19.31
CA ALA A 136 10.98 -4.08 -19.03
C ALA A 136 9.76 -4.76 -19.66
N MET A 137 8.61 -4.60 -19.00
CA MET A 137 7.30 -4.91 -19.55
C MET A 137 6.66 -3.64 -20.11
N THR A 138 6.03 -3.76 -21.28
CA THR A 138 5.17 -2.74 -21.87
C THR A 138 3.72 -3.04 -21.58
N ILE A 139 3.03 -2.09 -20.93
CA ILE A 139 1.61 -2.18 -20.61
C ILE A 139 0.84 -1.21 -21.50
N THR A 140 -0.20 -1.70 -22.16
CA THR A 140 -1.14 -0.84 -22.90
C THR A 140 -2.50 -0.89 -22.23
N SER A 141 -2.83 0.16 -21.50
CA SER A 141 -4.04 0.25 -20.69
C SER A 141 -5.15 1.00 -21.46
N THR A 142 -6.36 0.48 -21.38
CA THR A 142 -7.59 1.11 -21.88
C THR A 142 -8.53 1.39 -20.72
N VAL A 143 -8.97 2.63 -20.55
CA VAL A 143 -9.90 3.03 -19.49
C VAL A 143 -11.30 2.48 -19.78
N GLY A 144 -11.76 1.54 -18.96
CA GLY A 144 -13.12 1.01 -19.03
C GLY A 144 -14.13 1.95 -18.36
N GLN A 145 -13.80 2.43 -17.15
CA GLN A 145 -14.65 3.35 -16.38
C GLN A 145 -13.85 4.44 -15.69
N LEU A 146 -14.44 5.61 -15.58
CA LEU A 146 -13.86 6.75 -14.86
C LEU A 146 -14.98 7.61 -14.27
N ARG A 147 -14.88 7.93 -12.98
CA ARG A 147 -15.67 8.97 -12.31
C ARG A 147 -14.71 9.92 -11.60
N PRO A 148 -14.60 11.19 -12.04
CA PRO A 148 -13.65 12.15 -11.48
C PRO A 148 -13.70 12.22 -9.96
N GLY A 149 -12.54 12.14 -9.32
CA GLY A 149 -12.38 12.21 -7.86
C GLY A 149 -12.97 11.02 -7.10
N SER A 150 -13.31 9.92 -7.77
CA SER A 150 -13.99 8.81 -7.09
C SER A 150 -13.53 7.43 -7.53
N CYS A 151 -13.40 7.17 -8.82
CA CYS A 151 -12.97 5.85 -9.27
C CYS A 151 -12.41 5.85 -10.69
N LEU A 152 -11.57 4.87 -10.96
CA LEU A 152 -10.94 4.63 -12.25
C LEU A 152 -10.71 3.13 -12.42
N LEU A 153 -11.09 2.58 -13.56
CA LEU A 153 -10.82 1.21 -13.93
C LEU A 153 -10.25 1.18 -15.35
N TRP A 154 -9.10 0.55 -15.52
CA TRP A 154 -8.54 0.24 -16.83
C TRP A 154 -8.21 -1.24 -16.96
N ARG A 155 -8.01 -1.67 -18.19
CA ARG A 155 -7.52 -3.02 -18.49
C ARG A 155 -6.56 -3.06 -19.65
N GLY A 156 -5.80 -4.13 -19.77
CA GLY A 156 -5.02 -4.44 -20.96
C GLY A 156 -3.84 -5.36 -20.69
N PRO A 157 -3.08 -5.70 -21.75
CA PRO A 157 -1.97 -6.63 -21.64
C PRO A 157 -0.71 -5.96 -21.09
N ALA A 158 0.15 -6.78 -20.49
CA ALA A 158 1.54 -6.44 -20.17
C ALA A 158 2.47 -7.44 -20.89
N VAL A 159 3.41 -6.93 -21.67
CA VAL A 159 4.24 -7.78 -22.56
C VAL A 159 5.70 -7.37 -22.48
N GLY A 160 6.57 -8.36 -22.27
CA GLY A 160 8.02 -8.30 -22.41
C GLY A 160 8.54 -9.62 -23.00
N GLU A 161 9.80 -9.65 -23.42
CA GLU A 161 10.46 -10.91 -23.79
C GLU A 161 10.43 -11.91 -22.63
N GLY A 162 9.78 -13.06 -22.85
CA GLY A 162 9.61 -14.09 -21.83
C GLY A 162 8.68 -13.75 -20.66
N ALA A 163 7.96 -12.62 -20.71
CA ALA A 163 6.95 -12.23 -19.70
C ALA A 163 5.66 -11.73 -20.36
N ARG A 164 4.53 -12.32 -20.00
CA ARG A 164 3.23 -11.95 -20.55
C ARG A 164 2.11 -12.07 -19.54
N ILE A 165 1.31 -11.02 -19.47
CA ILE A 165 -0.01 -10.97 -18.86
C ILE A 165 -0.99 -10.69 -20.02
N ASP A 166 -1.96 -11.57 -20.22
CA ASP A 166 -2.91 -11.43 -21.33
C ASP A 166 -3.88 -10.29 -21.06
N GLU A 167 -4.39 -10.20 -19.83
CA GLU A 167 -5.18 -9.06 -19.36
C GLU A 167 -4.94 -8.81 -17.87
N GLY A 168 -4.55 -7.57 -17.54
CA GLY A 168 -4.69 -7.01 -16.20
C GLY A 168 -5.93 -6.12 -16.14
N VAL A 169 -6.76 -6.24 -15.11
CA VAL A 169 -7.88 -5.31 -14.81
C VAL A 169 -7.56 -4.61 -13.51
N HIS A 170 -7.36 -3.29 -13.56
CA HIS A 170 -6.88 -2.51 -12.42
C HIS A 170 -7.90 -1.46 -12.01
N LEU A 171 -8.46 -1.64 -10.82
CA LEU A 171 -9.42 -0.77 -10.19
C LEU A 171 -8.75 0.14 -9.16
N TRP A 172 -9.20 1.39 -9.13
CA TRP A 172 -8.88 2.40 -8.15
C TRP A 172 -10.16 3.06 -7.66
N THR A 173 -10.28 3.24 -6.33
CA THR A 173 -11.33 4.07 -5.73
C THR A 173 -10.74 5.06 -4.74
N PHE A 174 -11.39 6.22 -4.63
CA PHE A 174 -10.96 7.36 -3.83
C PHE A 174 -12.15 7.82 -3.00
N THR A 175 -12.01 7.71 -1.68
CA THR A 175 -13.05 8.09 -0.73
C THR A 175 -12.50 9.11 0.25
N LYS A 176 -13.15 10.28 0.33
CA LYS A 176 -12.79 11.27 1.36
C LYS A 176 -13.07 10.68 2.75
N VAL A 177 -12.11 10.82 3.64
CA VAL A 177 -12.21 10.43 5.04
C VAL A 177 -11.76 11.60 5.92
N GLY A 178 -11.95 11.50 7.24
CA GLY A 178 -11.45 12.52 8.16
C GLY A 178 -9.93 12.70 7.98
N GLY A 179 -9.51 13.91 7.59
CA GLY A 179 -8.09 14.24 7.40
C GLY A 179 -7.46 13.73 6.11
N GLY A 180 -8.20 13.23 5.12
CA GLY A 180 -7.56 12.80 3.87
C GLY A 180 -8.43 12.01 2.91
N VAL A 181 -7.78 11.10 2.18
CA VAL A 181 -8.40 10.24 1.18
C VAL A 181 -8.00 8.79 1.44
N ARG A 182 -8.99 7.92 1.63
CA ARG A 182 -8.79 6.47 1.52
C ARG A 182 -8.70 6.12 0.04
N VAL A 183 -7.55 5.61 -0.37
CA VAL A 183 -7.31 5.05 -1.69
C VAL A 183 -7.34 3.53 -1.56
N HIS A 184 -8.23 2.91 -2.32
CA HIS A 184 -8.27 1.46 -2.48
C HIS A 184 -7.89 1.13 -3.91
N THR A 185 -7.04 0.13 -4.08
CA THR A 185 -6.70 -0.43 -5.39
C THR A 185 -6.83 -1.93 -5.36
N GLU A 186 -7.30 -2.48 -6.48
CA GLU A 186 -7.48 -3.90 -6.66
C GLU A 186 -7.16 -4.25 -8.10
N GLU A 187 -6.38 -5.31 -8.30
CA GLU A 187 -5.99 -5.75 -9.64
C GLU A 187 -6.10 -7.26 -9.77
N THR A 188 -6.46 -7.70 -10.97
CA THR A 188 -6.48 -9.11 -11.36
C THR A 188 -5.68 -9.33 -12.63
N TRP A 189 -4.95 -10.43 -12.71
CA TRP A 189 -4.23 -10.84 -13.92
C TRP A 189 -4.80 -12.16 -14.46
N THR A 190 -4.85 -12.26 -15.79
CA THR A 190 -5.17 -13.50 -16.51
C THR A 190 -4.09 -13.79 -17.55
N GLY A 191 -3.89 -15.09 -17.81
CA GLY A 191 -3.00 -15.58 -18.86
C GLY A 191 -2.20 -16.80 -18.42
N ALA A 192 -1.88 -17.67 -19.37
CA ALA A 192 -1.28 -18.98 -19.08
C ALA A 192 0.02 -18.89 -18.25
N GLN A 193 0.83 -17.84 -18.47
CA GLN A 193 2.08 -17.66 -17.74
C GLN A 193 1.89 -17.25 -16.28
N VAL A 194 0.99 -16.30 -15.99
CA VAL A 194 0.70 -15.89 -14.60
C VAL A 194 -0.04 -16.98 -13.84
N ASP A 195 -0.81 -17.78 -14.55
CA ASP A 195 -1.56 -18.90 -13.99
C ASP A 195 -0.69 -20.13 -13.68
N ALA A 196 0.51 -20.23 -14.26
CA ALA A 196 1.43 -21.33 -14.02
C ALA A 196 2.05 -21.30 -12.61
N ASP A 197 2.13 -20.11 -12.00
CA ASP A 197 2.60 -19.92 -10.62
C ASP A 197 1.80 -18.78 -9.95
N VAL A 198 0.54 -19.09 -9.63
CA VAL A 198 -0.39 -18.16 -8.98
C VAL A 198 0.19 -17.56 -7.68
N PRO A 199 0.84 -18.32 -6.77
CA PRO A 199 1.46 -17.74 -5.59
C PRO A 199 2.51 -16.67 -5.90
N ASN A 200 3.44 -16.95 -6.82
CA ASN A 200 4.47 -15.98 -7.18
C ASN A 200 3.90 -14.78 -7.94
N SER A 201 2.98 -14.99 -8.89
CA SER A 201 2.32 -13.90 -9.61
C SER A 201 1.52 -13.00 -8.68
N THR A 202 0.81 -13.56 -7.70
CA THR A 202 0.06 -12.79 -6.70
C THR A 202 1.00 -12.00 -5.78
N ARG A 203 2.15 -12.57 -5.39
CA ARG A 203 3.18 -11.87 -4.62
C ARG A 203 3.74 -10.67 -5.39
N LEU A 204 4.14 -10.87 -6.65
CA LEU A 204 4.68 -9.80 -7.51
C LEU A 204 3.65 -8.69 -7.73
N LEU A 205 2.39 -9.05 -7.98
CA LEU A 205 1.29 -8.09 -8.10
C LEU A 205 1.13 -7.28 -6.80
N GLY A 206 1.09 -7.96 -5.66
CA GLY A 206 0.96 -7.30 -4.35
C GLY A 206 2.11 -6.33 -4.05
N GLU A 207 3.35 -6.75 -4.26
CA GLU A 207 4.53 -5.89 -4.07
C GLU A 207 4.47 -4.62 -4.93
N GLY A 208 4.01 -4.75 -6.19
CA GLY A 208 3.82 -3.63 -7.11
C GLY A 208 2.74 -2.65 -6.64
N LEU A 209 1.56 -3.15 -6.23
CA LEU A 209 0.45 -2.31 -5.76
C LEU A 209 0.79 -1.58 -4.46
N GLU A 210 1.45 -2.28 -3.53
CA GLU A 210 1.89 -1.70 -2.26
C GLU A 210 2.95 -0.60 -2.48
N ALA A 211 3.89 -0.81 -3.40
CA ALA A 211 4.86 0.22 -3.77
C ALA A 211 4.17 1.44 -4.41
N TRP A 212 3.25 1.21 -5.35
CA TRP A 212 2.47 2.28 -5.99
C TRP A 212 1.74 3.14 -4.96
N LEU A 213 1.05 2.52 -4.00
CA LEU A 213 0.33 3.22 -2.94
C LEU A 213 1.27 4.03 -2.04
N ARG A 214 2.44 3.49 -1.67
CA ARG A 214 3.44 4.22 -0.88
C ARG A 214 3.96 5.45 -1.60
N ASP A 215 4.30 5.33 -2.89
CA ASP A 215 4.82 6.43 -3.69
C ASP A 215 3.76 7.52 -3.93
N LEU A 216 2.51 7.11 -4.16
CA LEU A 216 1.37 8.02 -4.29
C LEU A 216 1.14 8.80 -2.99
N LYS A 217 1.16 8.10 -1.85
CA LYS A 217 1.03 8.72 -0.51
C LYS A 217 2.13 9.73 -0.28
N ALA A 218 3.38 9.31 -0.37
CA ALA A 218 4.53 10.15 -0.10
C ALA A 218 4.53 11.43 -0.96
N THR A 219 4.24 11.27 -2.26
CA THR A 219 4.19 12.41 -3.19
C THR A 219 3.02 13.35 -2.90
N ALA A 220 1.83 12.82 -2.63
CA ALA A 220 0.65 13.62 -2.38
C ALA A 220 0.76 14.43 -1.08
N GLU A 221 1.30 13.83 -0.02
CA GLU A 221 1.50 14.46 1.29
C GLU A 221 2.58 15.54 1.19
N ALA A 222 3.70 15.28 0.52
CA ALA A 222 4.75 16.27 0.29
C ALA A 222 4.26 17.51 -0.45
N ARG A 223 3.38 17.34 -1.46
CA ARG A 223 2.76 18.45 -2.21
C ARG A 223 1.74 19.24 -1.42
N SER A 224 1.17 18.65 -0.37
CA SER A 224 0.14 19.26 0.47
C SER A 224 0.75 19.99 1.68
N GLY A 225 1.92 19.53 2.15
CA GLY A 225 2.68 20.15 3.23
C GLY A 225 3.52 21.37 2.83
N HIS A 226 3.71 21.65 1.53
CA HIS A 226 4.34 22.89 1.07
C HIS A 226 3.28 23.99 0.87
N PRO A 227 3.30 25.08 1.66
CA PRO A 227 2.56 26.28 1.29
C PRO A 227 3.03 26.70 -0.10
N ARG A 228 2.09 27.01 -1.01
CA ARG A 228 2.46 27.68 -2.26
C ARG A 228 3.01 29.06 -1.86
N GLY A 229 4.33 29.19 -1.90
CA GLY A 229 5.02 30.48 -1.79
C GLY A 229 4.73 31.36 -2.99
#